data_AF-A0A5R8MLP7-F1
#
_entry.id   AF-A0A5R8MLP7-F1
#
_cell.length_a   1.000
_cell.length_b   1.000
_cell.length_c   1.000
_cell.angle_alpha   90.00
_cell.angle_beta   90.00
_cell.angle_gamma   90.00
#
_symmetry.space_group_name_H-M   'P 1'
#
loop_
_entity.id
_entity.type
_entity.pdbx_description
1 polymer ?
#
loop_
_entity_poly.entity_id
_entity_poly.type
_entity_poly.pdbx_seq_one_letter_code
_entity_poly.pdbx_strand_id
1 'polypeptide(L)' 'MSASTPLTTPDGRYPVVRGRLWRCTNPELPEAQRQAWMMSQSPDWRAVQACPPPGAVDYAGKQAAVWP' A
#
# COMPACT_ATOMS: atom_id res chain seq x y z
N MET A 1 -2.97 -20.68 10.85
CA MET A 1 -2.00 -19.56 10.81
C MET A 1 -2.28 -18.67 12.00
N SER A 2 -1.42 -18.68 13.01
CA SER A 2 -1.60 -17.86 14.21
C SER A 2 -1.05 -16.46 13.92
N ALA A 3 -1.91 -15.45 13.86
CA ALA A 3 -1.47 -14.07 13.79
C ALA A 3 -0.92 -13.67 15.17
N SER A 4 0.39 -13.50 15.27
CA SER A 4 1.00 -12.97 16.48
C SER A 4 0.70 -11.48 16.53
N THR A 5 -0.04 -11.02 17.55
CA THR A 5 -0.27 -9.59 17.76
C THR A 5 1.08 -8.90 17.93
N PRO A 6 1.45 -7.95 17.06
CA PRO A 6 2.73 -7.27 17.16
C PRO A 6 2.80 -6.50 18.49
N LEU A 7 3.96 -6.59 19.15
CA LEU A 7 4.27 -5.79 20.33
C LEU A 7 4.15 -4.32 19.94
N THR A 8 3.14 -3.64 20.47
CA THR A 8 2.85 -2.23 20.17
C THR A 8 3.01 -1.44 21.46
N THR A 9 3.46 -0.18 21.37
CA THR A 9 3.44 0.74 22.51
C THR A 9 2.02 0.86 23.08
N PRO A 10 1.84 1.12 24.39
CA PRO A 10 0.51 1.31 24.99
C PRO A 10 -0.36 2.34 24.24
N ASP A 11 0.29 3.37 23.66
CA ASP A 11 -0.36 4.41 22.85
C ASP A 11 -0.77 3.95 21.43
N GLY A 12 -0.50 2.70 21.04
CA GLY A 12 -0.85 2.14 19.72
C GLY A 12 -0.06 2.68 18.52
N ARG A 13 0.76 3.72 18.71
CA ARG A 13 1.42 4.46 17.62
C ARG A 13 2.66 3.77 17.04
N TYR A 14 3.24 2.80 17.74
CA TYR A 14 4.48 2.16 17.31
C TYR A 14 4.48 0.65 17.52
N PRO A 15 4.44 -0.15 16.44
CA PRO A 15 4.67 -1.58 16.50
C PRO A 15 6.17 -1.90 16.39
N VAL A 16 6.60 -2.94 17.11
CA VAL A 16 7.94 -3.51 17.04
C VAL A 16 7.89 -4.78 16.20
N VAL A 17 8.50 -4.73 15.02
CA VAL A 17 8.58 -5.87 14.08
C VAL A 17 10.04 -6.20 13.85
N ARG A 18 10.43 -7.45 14.14
CA ARG A 18 11.83 -7.94 14.03
C ARG A 18 12.84 -7.03 14.77
N GLY A 19 12.47 -6.59 15.98
CA GLY A 19 13.32 -5.73 16.82
C GLY A 19 13.46 -4.28 16.33
N ARG A 20 12.67 -3.86 15.34
CA ARG A 20 12.66 -2.48 14.83
C ARG A 20 11.34 -1.79 15.13
N LEU A 21 11.42 -0.53 15.52
CA LEU A 21 10.26 0.33 15.78
C LEU A 21 9.75 0.93 14.46
N TRP A 22 8.47 0.73 14.17
CA TRP A 22 7.81 1.32 13.01
C TRP A 22 6.83 2.39 13.47
N ARG A 23 6.49 3.32 12.57
CA ARG A 23 5.46 4.34 12.81
C ARG A 23 4.14 3.90 12.20
N CYS A 24 3.08 3.86 13.00
CA CYS A 24 1.71 3.69 12.51
C CYS A 24 1.11 5.02 12.06
N THR A 25 0.05 4.91 11.25
CA THR A 25 -0.87 6.04 11.01
C THR A 25 -1.48 6.48 12.34
N ASN A 26 -1.74 7.78 12.51
CA ASN A 26 -2.33 8.32 13.73
C ASN A 26 -3.62 7.56 14.09
N PRO A 27 -3.66 6.82 15.22
CA PRO A 27 -4.81 6.01 15.60
C PRO A 27 -6.01 6.86 16.05
N GLU A 28 -5.80 8.14 16.37
CA GLU A 28 -6.87 9.07 16.73
C GLU A 28 -7.68 9.56 15.53
N LEU A 29 -7.22 9.28 14.30
CA LEU A 29 -7.97 9.60 13.10
C LEU A 29 -9.12 8.59 12.92
N PRO A 30 -10.38 9.04 12.93
CA PRO A 30 -11.52 8.18 12.65
C PRO A 30 -11.36 7.49 11.29
N GLU A 31 -11.74 6.21 11.21
CA GLU A 31 -11.65 5.41 9.99
C GLU A 31 -12.29 6.12 8.79
N ALA A 32 -13.47 6.72 8.99
CA ALA A 32 -14.18 7.44 7.93
C ALA A 32 -13.38 8.62 7.36
N GLN A 33 -12.65 9.37 8.21
CA GLN A 33 -11.83 10.48 7.75
C GLN A 33 -10.57 9.99 7.03
N ARG A 34 -9.94 8.92 7.54
CA ARG A 34 -8.80 8.30 6.86
C ARG A 34 -9.18 7.79 5.47
N GLN A 35 -10.33 7.12 5.36
CA GLN A 35 -10.88 6.61 4.10
C GLN A 35 -11.21 7.77 3.15
N ALA A 36 -11.87 8.82 3.63
CA ALA A 36 -12.19 9.99 2.83
C ALA A 36 -10.94 10.67 2.25
N TRP A 37 -9.89 10.82 3.06
CA TRP A 37 -8.61 11.36 2.59
C TRP A 37 -7.88 10.42 1.64
N MET A 38 -7.90 9.11 1.89
CA MET A 38 -7.31 8.15 0.95
C MET A 38 -8.01 8.18 -0.42
N MET A 39 -9.34 8.28 -0.41
CA MET A 39 -10.15 8.40 -1.62
C MET A 39 -9.95 9.74 -2.32
N SER A 40 -9.74 10.84 -1.58
CA SER A 40 -9.50 12.16 -2.17
C SER A 40 -8.12 12.31 -2.80
N GLN A 41 -7.12 11.59 -2.28
CA GLN A 41 -5.73 11.69 -2.74
C GLN A 41 -5.43 10.79 -3.94
N SER A 42 -6.30 9.83 -4.25
CA SER A 42 -6.02 8.83 -5.28
C SER A 42 -6.64 9.23 -6.62
N PRO A 43 -5.86 9.39 -7.71
CA PRO A 43 -6.44 9.17 -9.04
C PRO A 43 -7.00 7.75 -9.09
N ASP A 44 -8.08 7.53 -9.84
CA ASP A 44 -8.59 6.17 -10.07
C ASP A 44 -7.41 5.29 -10.51
N TRP A 45 -7.04 4.32 -9.70
CA TRP A 45 -5.87 3.49 -9.96
C TRP A 45 -6.00 2.76 -11.31
N ARG A 46 -7.25 2.52 -11.77
CA ARG A 46 -7.51 2.01 -13.12
C ARG A 46 -7.15 3.02 -14.19
N ALA A 47 -7.40 4.31 -13.96
CA ALA A 47 -6.96 5.37 -14.85
C ALA A 47 -5.43 5.50 -14.89
N VAL A 48 -4.75 5.30 -13.75
CA VAL A 48 -3.27 5.25 -13.70
C VAL A 48 -2.74 4.03 -14.46
N GLN A 49 -3.36 2.86 -14.28
CA GLN A 49 -2.93 1.63 -14.95
C GLN A 49 -3.26 1.63 -16.46
N ALA A 50 -4.34 2.29 -16.85
CA ALA A 50 -4.72 2.52 -18.24
C ALA A 50 -3.89 3.63 -18.92
N CYS A 51 -3.19 4.45 -18.15
CA CYS A 51 -2.27 5.45 -18.69
C CYS A 51 -0.92 4.77 -18.98
N PRO A 52 -0.58 4.52 -20.26
CA PRO A 52 0.72 3.96 -20.58
C PRO A 52 1.84 4.92 -20.13
N PRO A 53 2.97 4.42 -19.61
CA PRO A 53 4.08 5.28 -19.25
C PRO A 53 4.60 6.03 -20.48
N PRO A 54 5.15 7.25 -20.32
CA PRO A 54 5.70 8.00 -21.44
C PRO A 54 6.80 7.19 -22.14
N GLY A 55 6.61 6.89 -23.42
CA GLY A 55 7.51 6.06 -24.22
C GLY A 55 7.12 4.58 -24.34
N ALA A 56 5.93 4.18 -23.87
CA ALA A 56 5.40 2.84 -24.13
C ALA A 56 5.24 2.62 -25.65
N VAL A 57 5.90 1.59 -26.17
CA VAL A 57 5.71 1.08 -27.54
C VAL A 57 4.89 -0.21 -27.47
N ASP A 58 3.87 -0.33 -28.31
CA ASP A 58 3.01 -1.52 -28.36
C ASP A 58 3.79 -2.72 -28.94
N TYR A 59 4.23 -3.61 -28.06
CA TYR A 59 4.81 -4.90 -28.45
C TYR A 59 3.70 -5.89 -28.80
N ALA A 60 2.98 -5.66 -29.89
CA ALA A 60 2.05 -6.62 -30.46
C ALA A 60 2.82 -7.79 -31.11
N GLY A 61 3.26 -8.74 -30.26
CA GLY A 61 3.71 -10.08 -30.68
C GLY A 61 5.10 -10.48 -30.21
N LYS A 62 5.17 -11.26 -29.12
CA LYS A 62 5.95 -12.52 -28.96
C LYS A 62 5.82 -13.06 -27.52
N GLN A 63 5.79 -14.39 -27.42
CA GLN A 63 5.64 -15.16 -26.18
C GLN A 63 6.89 -15.13 -25.27
N ALA A 64 6.62 -15.44 -23.99
CA ALA A 64 7.46 -16.13 -23.00
C ALA A 64 8.56 -15.35 -22.26
N ALA A 65 8.38 -15.22 -20.94
CA ALA A 65 9.31 -15.79 -19.96
C ALA A 65 8.65 -15.87 -18.57
N VAL A 66 8.72 -17.08 -17.99
CA VAL A 66 8.47 -17.42 -16.60
C VAL A 66 9.41 -16.61 -15.69
N TRP A 67 8.89 -16.09 -14.58
CA TRP A 67 9.68 -15.40 -13.55
C TRP A 67 10.25 -16.43 -12.55
N PRO A 68 11.53 -16.33 -12.12
CA PRO A 68 12.14 -17.24 -11.15
C PRO A 68 11.53 -17.11 -9.73
#